data_AF-A0A8I2ZXZ3-F1
#
_entry.id   AF-A0A8I2ZXZ3-F1
#
_cell.length_a   1.000
_cell.length_b   1.000
_cell.length_c   1.000
_cell.angle_alpha   90.00
_cell.angle_beta   90.00
_cell.angle_gamma   90.00
#
_symmetry.space_group_name_H-M   'P 1'
#
loop_
_entity.id
_entity.type
_entity.pdbx_description
1 polymer ?
#
loop_
_entity_poly.entity_id
_entity_poly.type
_entity_poly.pdbx_seq_one_letter_code
_entity_poly.pdbx_strand_id
1 'polypeptide(L)'
;MATRIPHLLEPYLALPPEHSNVLLTNVLGASTNWLILRYLYSHLQKKTSQSQELAEETGETNVVLVSFMRDFTFWKDGAGKLGLDLESLARAGRFAFVDGLTNLFTPLPVDGARKGFRTLRSPRLSDLRNELLGAVADVAGGRGANPAKTIVIFDQPDLLLAATADLTEGPDAVTGLALRGVLLDVQEKAHASVIAVAADEPLIAAQGTGLERGHSGLWWDRKSLKILWVWYLARSSSRTRVTDGQFNNA
;
A
#
# COMPACT_ATOMS: atom_id res chain seq x y z
N MET A 1 16.87 11.21 -0.06
CA MET A 1 16.00 10.68 -1.15
C MET A 1 15.50 11.87 -1.95
N ALA A 2 15.51 11.80 -3.29
CA ALA A 2 14.97 12.87 -4.11
C ALA A 2 13.47 13.01 -3.88
N THR A 3 13.01 14.19 -3.46
CA THR A 3 11.59 14.50 -3.20
C THR A 3 10.75 14.50 -4.48
N ARG A 4 11.37 14.81 -5.63
CA ARG A 4 10.71 14.79 -6.93
C ARG A 4 10.37 13.36 -7.35
N ILE A 5 9.12 13.16 -7.77
CA ILE A 5 8.68 11.91 -8.40
C ILE A 5 9.39 11.81 -9.77
N PRO A 6 10.01 10.67 -10.12
CA PRO A 6 10.51 10.47 -11.48
C PRO A 6 9.37 10.62 -12.50
N HIS A 7 9.55 11.39 -13.57
CA HIS A 7 8.46 11.71 -14.51
C HIS A 7 7.77 10.47 -15.11
N LEU A 8 8.49 9.36 -15.26
CA LEU A 8 7.93 8.09 -15.74
C LEU A 8 6.96 7.42 -14.76
N LEU A 9 7.02 7.77 -13.47
CA LEU A 9 6.15 7.25 -12.42
C LEU A 9 4.93 8.13 -12.15
N GLU A 10 4.96 9.40 -12.58
CA GLU A 10 3.86 10.34 -12.35
C GLU A 10 2.50 9.81 -12.82
N PRO A 11 2.37 9.20 -14.02
CA PRO A 11 1.07 8.68 -14.47
C PRO A 11 0.52 7.54 -13.61
N TYR A 12 1.40 6.78 -12.97
CA TYR A 12 1.03 5.61 -12.16
C TYR A 12 0.69 5.99 -10.71
N LEU A 13 1.17 7.14 -10.24
CA LEU A 13 0.91 7.67 -8.90
C LEU A 13 -0.25 8.66 -8.89
N ALA A 14 -0.75 9.05 -10.07
CA ALA A 14 -1.97 9.83 -10.20
C ALA A 14 -3.17 9.09 -9.61
N LEU A 15 -4.21 9.85 -9.26
CA LEU A 15 -5.45 9.28 -8.74
C LEU A 15 -6.01 8.25 -9.75
N PRO A 16 -6.14 6.97 -9.36
CA PRO A 16 -6.67 5.95 -10.25
C PRO A 16 -8.18 6.15 -10.54
N PRO A 17 -8.72 5.50 -11.59
CA PRO A 17 -10.17 5.43 -11.79
C PRO A 17 -10.89 4.80 -10.60
N GLU A 18 -12.18 5.10 -10.47
CA GLU A 18 -13.04 4.54 -9.41
C GLU A 18 -13.08 3.01 -9.47
N HIS A 19 -13.06 2.38 -8.29
CA HIS A 19 -12.99 0.93 -8.07
C HIS A 19 -11.79 0.23 -8.72
N SER A 20 -10.73 0.97 -9.04
CA SER A 20 -9.50 0.35 -9.54
C SER A 20 -8.70 -0.35 -8.44
N ASN A 21 -8.01 -1.41 -8.84
CA ASN A 21 -7.11 -2.17 -7.97
C ASN A 21 -5.73 -2.22 -8.63
N VAL A 22 -4.73 -1.71 -7.91
CA VAL A 22 -3.34 -1.69 -8.33
C VAL A 22 -2.56 -2.72 -7.54
N LEU A 23 -1.97 -3.69 -8.25
CA LEU A 23 -1.16 -4.73 -7.64
C LEU A 23 0.33 -4.41 -7.78
N LEU A 24 1.03 -4.33 -6.66
CA LEU A 24 2.47 -4.19 -6.56
C LEU A 24 3.06 -5.53 -6.12
N THR A 25 3.94 -6.10 -6.93
CA THR A 25 4.67 -7.31 -6.56
C THR A 25 6.09 -6.94 -6.15
N ASN A 26 6.57 -7.55 -5.08
CA ASN A 26 7.94 -7.38 -4.61
C ASN A 26 8.65 -8.73 -4.45
N VAL A 27 9.98 -8.66 -4.36
CA VAL A 27 10.84 -9.81 -4.01
C VAL A 27 11.80 -9.37 -2.90
N LEU A 28 12.42 -10.31 -2.19
CA LEU A 28 13.32 -10.04 -1.05
C LEU A 28 14.42 -9.00 -1.37
N GLY A 29 14.92 -8.99 -2.61
CA GLY A 29 15.93 -8.03 -3.06
C GLY A 29 15.40 -6.69 -3.59
N ALA A 30 14.09 -6.55 -3.79
CA ALA A 30 13.47 -5.39 -4.42
C ALA A 30 12.09 -5.09 -3.81
N SER A 31 12.08 -4.44 -2.65
CA SER A 31 10.84 -4.09 -1.94
C SER A 31 10.07 -2.94 -2.61
N THR A 32 8.74 -2.96 -2.48
CA THR A 32 7.82 -1.91 -2.97
C THR A 32 7.58 -0.77 -1.97
N ASN A 33 8.24 -0.80 -0.80
CA ASN A 33 8.06 0.21 0.26
C ASN A 33 8.30 1.64 -0.23
N TRP A 34 9.36 1.84 -1.01
CA TRP A 34 9.67 3.16 -1.55
C TRP A 34 8.55 3.67 -2.46
N LEU A 35 7.85 2.79 -3.17
CA LEU A 35 6.75 3.14 -4.06
C LEU A 35 5.48 3.43 -3.26
N ILE A 36 5.20 2.67 -2.20
CA ILE A 36 4.11 2.98 -1.25
C ILE A 36 4.31 4.38 -0.66
N LEU A 37 5.53 4.74 -0.24
CA LEU A 37 5.83 6.10 0.22
C LEU A 37 5.57 7.17 -0.85
N ARG A 38 5.76 6.85 -2.14
CA ARG A 38 5.40 7.77 -3.24
C ARG A 38 3.91 7.87 -3.46
N TYR A 39 3.14 6.80 -3.28
CA TYR A 39 1.67 6.85 -3.27
C TYR A 39 1.18 7.75 -2.13
N LEU A 40 1.70 7.55 -0.92
CA LEU A 40 1.38 8.41 0.23
C LEU A 40 1.70 9.88 -0.08
N TYR A 41 2.90 10.15 -0.59
CA TYR A 41 3.30 11.51 -0.98
C TYR A 41 2.38 12.10 -2.04
N SER A 42 2.11 11.38 -3.13
CA SER A 42 1.31 11.91 -4.24
C SER A 42 -0.14 12.21 -3.83
N HIS A 43 -0.74 11.42 -2.94
CA HIS A 43 -2.13 11.57 -2.53
C HIS A 43 -2.33 12.50 -1.32
N LEU A 44 -1.34 12.60 -0.43
CA LEU A 44 -1.46 13.38 0.80
C LEU A 44 -0.69 14.71 0.78
N GLN A 45 0.16 14.95 -0.23
CA GLN A 45 0.85 16.22 -0.36
C GLN A 45 -0.16 17.38 -0.47
N LYS A 46 0.16 18.50 0.20
CA LYS A 46 -0.56 19.76 0.02
C LYS A 46 -0.38 20.24 -1.42
N LYS A 47 -1.48 20.29 -2.16
CA LYS A 47 -1.52 20.83 -3.51
C LYS A 47 -1.31 22.35 -3.47
N THR A 48 -0.45 22.88 -4.35
CA THR A 48 -0.25 24.34 -4.54
C THR A 48 -1.56 24.99 -4.98
N SER A 49 -1.71 26.30 -4.80
CA SER A 49 -2.92 27.08 -5.14
C SER A 49 -3.52 26.77 -6.52
N GLN A 50 -2.72 26.61 -7.58
CA GLN A 50 -3.22 26.18 -8.91
C GLN A 50 -3.77 24.74 -8.92
N SER A 51 -3.15 23.85 -8.16
CA SER A 51 -3.58 22.45 -8.02
C SER A 51 -4.76 22.30 -7.05
N GLN A 52 -5.09 23.36 -6.32
CA GLN A 52 -6.16 23.43 -5.33
C GLN A 52 -7.51 23.64 -6.02
N GLU A 53 -7.58 24.49 -7.05
CA GLU A 53 -8.76 24.66 -7.90
C GLU A 53 -9.16 23.33 -8.59
N LEU A 54 -8.18 22.61 -9.15
CA LEU A 54 -8.40 21.25 -9.69
C LEU A 54 -8.81 20.23 -8.61
N ALA A 55 -8.40 20.42 -7.35
CA ALA A 55 -8.78 19.53 -6.24
C ALA A 55 -10.19 19.82 -5.73
N GLU A 56 -10.67 21.06 -5.84
CA GLU A 56 -12.06 21.41 -5.56
C GLU A 56 -12.99 20.71 -6.56
N GLU A 57 -12.59 20.62 -7.84
CA GLU A 57 -13.31 19.84 -8.86
C GLU A 57 -13.20 18.32 -8.67
N THR A 58 -12.04 17.80 -8.28
CA THR A 58 -11.79 16.35 -8.20
C THR A 58 -11.98 15.73 -6.82
N GLY A 59 -12.25 16.52 -5.79
CA GLY A 59 -12.38 16.07 -4.40
C GLY A 59 -11.03 15.86 -3.70
N GLU A 60 -11.01 16.07 -2.38
CA GLU A 60 -9.83 15.80 -1.55
C GLU A 60 -9.54 14.28 -1.49
N THR A 61 -8.27 13.89 -1.40
CA THR A 61 -7.87 12.47 -1.32
C THR A 61 -7.44 12.12 0.11
N ASN A 62 -8.00 11.03 0.61
CA ASN A 62 -7.71 10.44 1.90
C ASN A 62 -7.09 9.06 1.71
N VAL A 63 -6.25 8.63 2.66
CA VAL A 63 -5.55 7.36 2.54
C VAL A 63 -5.68 6.53 3.82
N VAL A 64 -6.04 5.26 3.66
CA VAL A 64 -5.92 4.24 4.70
C VAL A 64 -4.73 3.35 4.35
N LEU A 65 -3.72 3.29 5.22
CA LEU A 65 -2.58 2.39 5.09
C LEU A 65 -2.73 1.25 6.08
N VAL A 66 -2.71 0.02 5.57
CA VAL A 66 -2.80 -1.22 6.32
C VAL A 66 -1.48 -1.95 6.12
N SER A 67 -0.74 -2.22 7.19
CA SER A 67 0.56 -2.90 7.06
C SER A 67 0.65 -4.08 8.02
N PHE A 68 1.02 -5.23 7.47
CA PHE A 68 1.19 -6.48 8.22
C PHE A 68 2.65 -6.75 8.58
N MET A 69 3.59 -6.06 7.94
CA MET A 69 5.03 -6.35 8.05
C MET A 69 5.86 -5.17 8.57
N ARG A 70 5.25 -3.99 8.75
CA ARG A 70 5.92 -2.77 9.20
C ARG A 70 5.05 -2.03 10.20
N ASP A 71 5.70 -1.47 11.21
CA ASP A 71 5.05 -0.59 12.17
C ASP A 71 4.84 0.84 11.60
N PHE A 72 4.09 1.65 12.35
CA PHE A 72 3.85 3.04 11.97
C PHE A 72 5.14 3.87 11.94
N THR A 73 6.10 3.61 12.83
CA THR A 73 7.36 4.37 12.91
C THR A 73 8.16 4.27 11.61
N PHE A 74 8.20 3.07 11.01
CA PHE A 74 8.83 2.86 9.70
C PHE A 74 8.21 3.75 8.62
N TRP A 75 6.88 3.78 8.52
CA TRP A 75 6.17 4.59 7.54
C TRP A 75 6.28 6.09 7.81
N LYS A 76 6.21 6.49 9.08
CA LYS A 76 6.37 7.87 9.53
C LYS A 76 7.75 8.42 9.16
N ASP A 77 8.81 7.68 9.45
CA ASP A 77 10.18 8.11 9.14
C ASP A 77 10.43 8.18 7.64
N GLY A 78 9.89 7.23 6.88
CA GLY A 78 9.95 7.23 5.42
C GLY A 78 9.21 8.43 4.80
N ALA A 79 8.00 8.71 5.27
CA ALA A 79 7.17 9.82 4.81
C ALA A 79 7.75 11.18 5.23
N GLY A 80 8.31 11.27 6.44
CA GLY A 80 8.98 12.47 6.95
C GLY A 80 10.17 12.90 6.08
N LYS A 81 10.94 11.94 5.56
CA LYS A 81 12.03 12.19 4.59
C LYS A 81 11.53 12.76 3.25
N LEU A 82 10.24 12.61 2.94
CA LEU A 82 9.57 13.20 1.78
C LEU A 82 8.84 14.51 2.12
N GLY A 83 8.89 14.97 3.38
CA GLY A 83 8.20 16.19 3.83
C GLY A 83 6.72 15.98 4.18
N LEU A 84 6.27 14.75 4.42
CA LEU A 84 4.93 14.45 4.91
C LEU A 84 4.92 14.22 6.42
N ASP A 85 3.97 14.86 7.10
CA ASP A 85 3.65 14.58 8.50
C ASP A 85 2.35 13.75 8.59
N LEU A 86 2.50 12.43 8.67
CA LEU A 86 1.38 11.49 8.78
C LEU A 86 0.56 11.69 10.07
N GLU A 87 1.16 12.18 11.15
CA GLU A 87 0.46 12.40 12.41
C GLU A 87 -0.46 13.63 12.35
N SER A 88 0.00 14.69 11.68
CA SER A 88 -0.87 15.85 11.40
C SER A 88 -2.01 15.47 10.45
N LEU A 89 -1.74 14.65 9.43
CA LEU A 89 -2.76 14.18 8.49
C LEU A 89 -3.79 13.27 9.16
N ALA A 90 -3.37 12.40 10.09
CA ALA A 90 -4.28 11.58 10.89
C ALA A 90 -5.19 12.42 11.78
N ARG A 91 -4.64 13.43 12.46
CA ARG A 91 -5.43 14.38 13.26
C ARG A 91 -6.45 15.14 12.41
N ALA A 92 -6.06 15.50 11.18
CA ALA A 92 -6.94 16.13 10.20
C ALA A 92 -8.01 15.18 9.63
N GLY A 93 -7.93 13.87 9.87
CA GLY A 93 -8.87 12.87 9.34
C GLY A 93 -8.61 12.49 7.88
N ARG A 94 -7.45 12.84 7.33
CA ARG A 94 -7.07 12.53 5.95
C ARG A 94 -6.27 11.25 5.79
N PHE A 95 -5.74 10.75 6.89
CA PHE A 95 -4.92 9.56 6.93
C PHE A 95 -5.37 8.65 8.06
N ALA A 96 -5.40 7.35 7.81
CA ALA A 96 -5.53 6.33 8.84
C ALA A 96 -4.47 5.26 8.67
N PHE A 97 -3.95 4.76 9.78
CA PHE A 97 -3.03 3.63 9.84
C PHE A 97 -3.68 2.47 10.57
N VAL A 98 -3.63 1.29 9.96
CA VAL A 98 -4.06 0.02 10.55
C VAL A 98 -2.84 -0.87 10.74
N ASP A 99 -2.47 -1.08 11.99
CA ASP A 99 -1.36 -1.94 12.40
C ASP A 99 -1.80 -3.40 12.42
N GLY A 100 -1.30 -4.18 11.47
CA GLY A 100 -1.48 -5.62 11.37
C GLY A 100 -0.28 -6.44 11.87
N LEU A 101 0.72 -5.81 12.46
CA LEU A 101 1.96 -6.46 12.92
C LEU A 101 1.96 -6.66 14.43
N THR A 102 1.78 -5.60 15.21
CA THR A 102 2.17 -5.58 16.64
C THR A 102 1.32 -6.49 17.53
N ASN A 103 0.00 -6.47 17.37
CA ASN A 103 -0.93 -7.18 18.27
C ASN A 103 -1.76 -8.28 17.60
N LEU A 104 -1.40 -8.65 16.37
CA LEU A 104 -2.22 -9.58 15.59
C LEU A 104 -2.19 -11.00 16.17
N PHE A 105 -1.02 -11.47 16.60
CA PHE A 105 -0.81 -12.81 17.16
C PHE A 105 -0.42 -12.82 18.64
N THR A 106 0.04 -11.67 19.16
CA THR A 106 0.44 -11.53 20.57
C THR A 106 -0.28 -10.32 21.16
N PRO A 107 -1.28 -10.49 22.04
CA PRO A 107 -2.01 -9.38 22.61
C PRO A 107 -1.11 -8.62 23.61
N LEU A 108 -0.61 -7.46 23.21
CA LEU A 108 0.09 -6.52 24.07
C LEU A 108 -0.86 -5.38 24.48
N PRO A 109 -0.60 -4.73 25.64
CA PRO A 109 -1.28 -3.49 25.99
C PRO A 109 -1.11 -2.47 24.87
N VAL A 110 -2.22 -2.03 24.28
CA VAL A 110 -2.21 -0.97 23.27
C VAL A 110 -2.05 0.38 23.97
N ASP A 111 -1.21 1.23 23.41
CA ASP A 111 -1.26 2.66 23.71
C ASP A 111 -2.66 3.19 23.36
N GLY A 112 -3.17 4.10 24.18
CA GLY A 112 -4.57 4.55 24.14
C GLY A 112 -5.07 4.96 22.75
N ALA A 113 -6.40 4.92 22.57
CA ALA A 113 -7.04 5.19 21.28
C ALA A 113 -6.57 6.52 20.67
N ARG A 114 -5.83 6.44 19.56
CA ARG A 114 -5.30 7.59 18.84
C ARG A 114 -6.12 7.77 17.56
N LYS A 115 -6.63 8.99 17.32
CA LYS A 115 -7.43 9.29 16.11
C LYS A 115 -6.65 8.94 14.84
N GLY A 116 -7.26 8.13 13.97
CA GLY A 116 -6.65 7.67 12.72
C GLY A 116 -5.67 6.51 12.90
N PHE A 117 -5.64 5.86 14.07
CA PHE A 117 -4.80 4.69 14.31
C PHE A 117 -5.65 3.55 14.85
N ARG A 118 -5.53 2.39 14.21
CA ARG A 118 -6.19 1.15 14.57
C ARG A 118 -5.17 0.04 14.63
N THR A 119 -5.46 -0.98 15.41
CA THR A 119 -4.59 -2.15 15.55
C THR A 119 -5.44 -3.39 15.44
N LEU A 120 -5.07 -4.29 14.53
CA LEU A 120 -5.66 -5.60 14.41
C LEU A 120 -5.22 -6.46 15.60
N ARG A 121 -6.19 -7.02 16.30
CA ARG A 121 -5.97 -7.81 17.55
C ARG A 121 -6.26 -9.29 17.37
N SER A 122 -6.69 -9.68 16.18
CA SER A 122 -7.18 -11.01 15.87
C SER A 122 -6.91 -11.30 14.40
N PRO A 123 -6.42 -12.50 14.06
CA PRO A 123 -6.22 -12.92 12.67
C PRO A 123 -7.53 -13.34 11.98
N ARG A 124 -8.67 -13.28 12.67
CA ARG A 124 -9.96 -13.66 12.09
C ARG A 124 -10.39 -12.67 11.01
N LEU A 125 -10.84 -13.21 9.88
CA LEU A 125 -11.27 -12.43 8.72
C LEU A 125 -12.47 -11.52 9.01
N SER A 126 -13.36 -11.89 9.93
CA SER A 126 -14.47 -11.03 10.37
C SER A 126 -13.97 -9.77 11.06
N ASP A 127 -12.97 -9.91 11.93
CA ASP A 127 -12.42 -8.82 12.74
C ASP A 127 -11.60 -7.90 11.84
N LEU A 128 -10.82 -8.49 10.93
CA LEU A 128 -10.12 -7.78 9.86
C LEU A 128 -11.09 -6.94 9.03
N ARG A 129 -12.18 -7.55 8.52
CA ARG A 129 -13.19 -6.84 7.73
C ARG A 129 -13.74 -5.62 8.48
N ASN A 130 -14.16 -5.82 9.74
CA ASN A 130 -14.77 -4.77 10.53
C ASN A 130 -13.81 -3.61 10.80
N GLU A 131 -12.56 -3.90 11.16
CA GLU A 131 -11.56 -2.86 11.42
C GLU A 131 -11.18 -2.06 10.17
N LEU A 132 -11.03 -2.75 9.02
CA LEU A 132 -10.71 -2.08 7.76
C LEU A 132 -11.85 -1.20 7.27
N LEU A 133 -13.10 -1.67 7.34
CA LEU A 133 -14.27 -0.87 6.99
C LEU A 133 -14.43 0.32 7.95
N GLY A 134 -14.17 0.12 9.25
CA GLY A 134 -14.13 1.21 10.22
C GLY A 134 -13.07 2.26 9.89
N ALA A 135 -11.86 1.83 9.50
CA ALA A 135 -10.78 2.73 9.10
C ALA A 135 -11.14 3.57 7.87
N VAL A 136 -11.80 2.97 6.87
CA VAL A 136 -12.32 3.67 5.70
C VAL A 136 -13.39 4.69 6.10
N ALA A 137 -14.33 4.30 6.96
CA ALA A 137 -15.39 5.20 7.44
C ALA A 137 -14.84 6.41 8.21
N ASP A 138 -13.80 6.22 9.03
CA ASP A 138 -13.18 7.31 9.81
C ASP A 138 -12.61 8.43 8.94
N VAL A 139 -12.10 8.09 7.75
CA VAL A 139 -11.49 9.05 6.82
C VAL A 139 -12.42 9.47 5.68
N ALA A 140 -13.51 8.76 5.42
CA ALA A 140 -14.46 9.10 4.36
C ALA A 140 -15.22 10.44 4.62
N GLY A 141 -15.18 10.96 5.83
CA GLY A 141 -15.88 12.17 6.27
C GLY A 141 -15.29 13.50 5.78
N GLY A 142 -15.24 13.71 4.46
CA GLY A 142 -14.93 15.02 3.86
C GLY A 142 -16.08 16.01 4.04
N ARG A 143 -15.82 17.15 4.70
CA ARG A 143 -16.78 18.26 4.84
C ARG A 143 -16.64 19.21 3.65
N GLY A 144 -17.42 18.98 2.59
CA GLY A 144 -17.44 19.85 1.41
C GLY A 144 -18.51 19.45 0.40
N ALA A 145 -18.67 20.24 -0.66
CA ALA A 145 -19.62 19.96 -1.75
C ALA A 145 -19.25 18.71 -2.58
N ASN A 146 -18.00 18.25 -2.49
CA ASN A 146 -17.48 17.10 -3.22
C ASN A 146 -16.96 16.06 -2.22
N PRO A 147 -17.39 14.79 -2.29
CA PRO A 147 -16.95 13.76 -1.34
C PRO A 147 -15.46 13.47 -1.50
N ALA A 148 -14.79 13.23 -0.36
CA ALA A 148 -13.38 12.87 -0.38
C ALA A 148 -13.19 11.45 -0.94
N LYS A 149 -12.17 11.28 -1.78
CA LYS A 149 -11.82 10.01 -2.42
C LYS A 149 -10.86 9.25 -1.52
N THR A 150 -11.30 8.11 -0.99
CA THR A 150 -10.49 7.28 -0.09
C THR A 150 -9.73 6.22 -0.86
N ILE A 151 -8.40 6.20 -0.72
CA ILE A 151 -7.54 5.16 -1.28
C ILE A 151 -7.08 4.24 -0.16
N VAL A 152 -7.18 2.93 -0.36
CA VAL A 152 -6.72 1.94 0.62
C VAL A 152 -5.45 1.26 0.12
N ILE A 153 -4.39 1.30 0.92
CA ILE A 153 -3.11 0.67 0.61
C ILE A 153 -2.91 -0.50 1.57
N PHE A 154 -2.75 -1.70 1.03
CA PHE A 154 -2.43 -2.91 1.76
C PHE A 154 -0.96 -3.27 1.54
N ASP A 155 -0.21 -3.36 2.62
CA ASP A 155 1.19 -3.77 2.62
C ASP A 155 1.33 -5.18 3.22
N GLN A 156 1.63 -6.13 2.33
CA GLN A 156 1.89 -7.54 2.59
C GLN A 156 0.76 -8.30 3.31
N PRO A 157 -0.50 -8.24 2.84
CA PRO A 157 -1.59 -9.01 3.44
C PRO A 157 -1.42 -10.53 3.28
N ASP A 158 -0.56 -10.98 2.36
CA ASP A 158 -0.15 -12.37 2.18
C ASP A 158 0.53 -12.96 3.43
N LEU A 159 1.07 -12.13 4.33
CA LEU A 159 1.57 -12.58 5.63
C LEU A 159 0.48 -13.32 6.43
N LEU A 160 -0.78 -12.90 6.33
CA LEU A 160 -1.87 -13.56 7.03
C LEU A 160 -1.98 -15.02 6.61
N LEU A 161 -1.87 -15.32 5.32
CA LEU A 161 -1.95 -16.68 4.80
C LEU A 161 -0.79 -17.52 5.32
N ALA A 162 0.43 -16.98 5.29
CA ALA A 162 1.62 -17.66 5.78
C ALA A 162 1.58 -17.90 7.30
N ALA A 163 1.18 -16.90 8.09
CA ALA A 163 1.20 -16.96 9.54
C ALA A 163 0.02 -17.73 10.16
N THR A 164 -1.04 -17.98 9.38
CA THR A 164 -2.23 -18.72 9.85
C THR A 164 -2.39 -20.08 9.20
N ALA A 165 -1.48 -20.49 8.31
CA ALA A 165 -1.53 -21.77 7.60
C ALA A 165 -1.76 -22.96 8.54
N ASP A 166 -1.10 -22.98 9.71
CA ASP A 166 -1.22 -24.08 10.68
C ASP A 166 -2.45 -23.95 11.60
N LEU A 167 -3.16 -22.82 11.56
CA LEU A 167 -4.36 -22.53 12.35
C LEU A 167 -5.65 -22.90 11.58
N THR A 168 -5.53 -23.46 10.35
CA THR A 168 -6.59 -23.51 9.33
C THR A 168 -7.40 -24.82 9.23
N GLU A 169 -7.50 -25.61 10.30
CA GLU A 169 -8.49 -26.71 10.31
C GLU A 169 -9.83 -26.19 10.85
N GLY A 170 -10.81 -25.95 9.96
CA GLY A 170 -12.18 -25.60 10.34
C GLY A 170 -12.86 -24.53 9.48
N PRO A 171 -14.11 -24.13 9.81
CA PRO A 171 -14.89 -23.13 9.07
C PRO A 171 -14.28 -21.72 9.10
N ASP A 172 -13.39 -21.44 10.05
CA ASP A 172 -12.71 -20.15 10.22
C ASP A 172 -11.33 -20.10 9.54
N ALA A 173 -11.01 -21.09 8.70
CA ALA A 173 -9.74 -21.18 7.98
C ALA A 173 -9.50 -19.93 7.10
N VAL A 174 -8.34 -19.31 7.28
CA VAL A 174 -7.91 -18.16 6.47
C VAL A 174 -7.35 -18.67 5.13
N THR A 175 -8.22 -18.77 4.14
CA THR A 175 -7.84 -19.13 2.77
C THR A 175 -7.60 -17.89 1.91
N GLY A 176 -6.81 -18.04 0.83
CA GLY A 176 -6.58 -16.94 -0.11
C GLY A 176 -7.88 -16.39 -0.72
N LEU A 177 -8.86 -17.26 -0.98
CA LEU A 177 -10.17 -16.85 -1.49
C LEU A 177 -10.97 -16.05 -0.45
N ALA A 178 -10.97 -16.49 0.80
CA ALA A 178 -11.68 -15.80 1.88
C ALA A 178 -11.05 -14.43 2.19
N LEU A 179 -9.71 -14.35 2.24
CA LEU A 179 -8.99 -13.09 2.38
C LEU A 179 -9.29 -12.14 1.21
N ARG A 180 -9.29 -12.64 -0.03
CA ARG A 180 -9.68 -11.83 -1.20
C ARG A 180 -11.10 -11.29 -1.08
N GLY A 181 -12.04 -12.09 -0.57
CA GLY A 181 -13.40 -11.63 -0.28
C GLY A 181 -13.43 -10.42 0.64
N VAL A 182 -12.70 -10.48 1.76
CA VAL A 182 -12.58 -9.34 2.69
C VAL A 182 -11.97 -8.11 2.04
N LEU A 183 -10.90 -8.28 1.24
CA LEU A 183 -10.27 -7.16 0.54
C LEU A 183 -11.21 -6.53 -0.49
N LEU A 184 -12.05 -7.32 -1.16
CA LEU A 184 -13.06 -6.83 -2.10
C LEU A 184 -14.17 -6.03 -1.39
N ASP A 185 -14.61 -6.49 -0.21
CA ASP A 185 -15.61 -5.75 0.58
C ASP A 185 -15.10 -4.34 0.95
N VAL A 186 -13.81 -4.24 1.28
CA VAL A 186 -13.17 -2.95 1.58
C VAL A 186 -13.00 -2.10 0.31
N GLN A 187 -12.65 -2.73 -0.81
CA GLN A 187 -12.51 -2.06 -2.11
C GLN A 187 -13.83 -1.46 -2.60
N GLU A 188 -14.97 -2.10 -2.32
CA GLU A 188 -16.29 -1.59 -2.67
C GLU A 188 -16.59 -0.25 -1.96
N LYS A 189 -16.01 -0.03 -0.77
CA LYS A 189 -16.19 1.21 0.01
C LYS A 189 -15.09 2.25 -0.23
N ALA A 190 -14.08 1.92 -1.02
CA ALA A 190 -12.96 2.79 -1.34
C ALA A 190 -13.05 3.28 -2.80
N HIS A 191 -12.46 4.45 -3.07
CA HIS A 191 -12.31 4.96 -4.43
C HIS A 191 -11.36 4.08 -5.24
N ALA A 192 -10.24 3.66 -4.65
CA ALA A 192 -9.28 2.76 -5.29
C ALA A 192 -8.47 2.00 -4.23
N SER A 193 -7.82 0.92 -4.63
CA SER A 193 -6.92 0.15 -3.77
C SER A 193 -5.56 -0.09 -4.39
N VAL A 194 -4.54 -0.14 -3.54
CA VAL A 194 -3.17 -0.55 -3.89
C VAL A 194 -2.81 -1.71 -2.97
N ILE A 195 -2.42 -2.86 -3.53
CA ILE A 195 -2.07 -4.05 -2.77
C ILE A 195 -0.63 -4.40 -3.10
N ALA A 196 0.24 -4.44 -2.10
CA ALA A 196 1.61 -4.91 -2.21
C ALA A 196 1.73 -6.33 -1.66
N VAL A 197 2.22 -7.27 -2.46
CA VAL A 197 2.40 -8.69 -2.09
C VAL A 197 3.80 -9.18 -2.44
N ALA A 198 4.29 -10.16 -1.68
CA ALA A 198 5.53 -10.86 -2.01
C ALA A 198 5.31 -11.84 -3.17
N ALA A 199 6.27 -11.89 -4.10
CA ALA A 199 6.31 -12.80 -5.24
C ALA A 199 7.49 -13.79 -5.16
N ASP A 200 8.14 -13.91 -4.00
CA ASP A 200 9.25 -14.84 -3.80
C ASP A 200 8.80 -16.31 -3.89
N GLU A 201 7.64 -16.63 -3.33
CA GLU A 201 7.10 -18.00 -3.28
C GLU A 201 6.85 -18.64 -4.66
N PRO A 202 6.18 -17.99 -5.64
CA PRO A 202 6.06 -18.53 -6.99
C PRO A 202 7.39 -18.57 -7.77
N LEU A 203 8.45 -17.89 -7.32
CA LEU A 203 9.77 -17.90 -7.95
C LEU A 203 10.70 -19.00 -7.40
N ILE A 204 10.41 -19.55 -6.22
CA ILE A 204 11.21 -20.57 -5.53
C ILE A 204 10.60 -21.97 -5.68
N ALA A 205 9.29 -22.11 -5.82
CA ALA A 205 8.63 -23.41 -5.90
C ALA A 205 8.76 -24.06 -7.30
N ALA A 206 9.37 -25.24 -7.37
CA ALA A 206 9.08 -26.19 -8.44
C ALA A 206 7.62 -26.66 -8.25
N GLN A 207 6.69 -26.11 -9.03
CA GLN A 207 5.26 -26.34 -8.85
C GLN A 207 4.89 -27.83 -8.94
N GLY A 208 4.65 -28.47 -7.79
CA GLY A 208 4.36 -29.89 -7.66
C GLY A 208 3.07 -30.20 -6.88
N THR A 209 2.55 -29.30 -6.04
CA THR A 209 1.43 -29.62 -5.14
C THR A 209 0.13 -28.85 -5.43
N GLY A 210 -1.00 -29.35 -4.92
CA GLY A 210 -2.33 -28.76 -5.13
C GLY A 210 -2.51 -27.38 -4.47
N LEU A 211 -1.79 -27.11 -3.38
CA LEU A 211 -1.80 -25.82 -2.67
C LEU A 211 -1.11 -24.73 -3.49
N GLU A 212 -0.03 -25.07 -4.17
CA GLU A 212 0.70 -24.18 -5.10
C GLU A 212 -0.16 -23.82 -6.32
N ARG A 213 -1.00 -24.76 -6.80
CA ARG A 213 -2.07 -24.46 -7.77
C ARG A 213 -3.13 -23.52 -7.20
N GLY A 214 -3.47 -23.65 -5.91
CA GLY A 214 -4.40 -22.75 -5.22
C GLY A 214 -3.89 -21.31 -5.14
N HIS A 215 -2.61 -21.12 -4.83
CA HIS A 215 -1.95 -19.80 -4.91
C HIS A 215 -1.99 -19.22 -6.31
N SER A 216 -1.78 -20.03 -7.37
CA SER A 216 -1.89 -19.59 -8.76
C SER A 216 -3.32 -19.19 -9.18
N GLY A 217 -4.35 -19.77 -8.55
CA GLY A 217 -5.76 -19.44 -8.81
C GLY A 217 -6.18 -18.03 -8.37
N LEU A 218 -5.45 -17.41 -7.44
CA LEU A 218 -5.69 -16.01 -7.03
C LEU A 218 -5.43 -15.01 -8.18
N TRP A 219 -4.59 -15.38 -9.14
CA TRP A 219 -4.03 -14.49 -10.16
C TRP A 219 -4.76 -14.58 -11.51
N TRP A 220 -5.63 -15.55 -11.70
CA TRP A 220 -6.24 -15.87 -12.99
C TRP A 220 -7.77 -15.94 -12.89
N ASP A 221 -8.42 -14.81 -12.62
CA ASP A 221 -9.79 -14.61 -13.11
C ASP A 221 -9.89 -13.31 -13.92
N ARG A 222 -10.48 -13.44 -15.10
CA ARG A 222 -10.37 -12.52 -16.24
C ARG A 222 -11.18 -11.23 -16.00
N LYS A 223 -10.48 -10.09 -15.97
CA LYS A 223 -10.48 -9.03 -17.00
C LYS A 223 -9.76 -7.79 -16.44
N SER A 224 -8.70 -7.35 -17.13
CA SER A 224 -8.03 -6.05 -16.96
C SER A 224 -6.83 -5.92 -16.00
N LEU A 225 -6.03 -6.97 -15.75
CA LEU A 225 -4.71 -6.78 -15.16
C LEU A 225 -3.66 -6.38 -16.22
N LYS A 226 -3.18 -5.14 -16.16
CA LYS A 226 -1.90 -4.74 -16.76
C LYS A 226 -0.79 -5.12 -15.79
N ILE A 227 -0.11 -6.24 -16.04
CA ILE A 227 1.12 -6.64 -15.35
C ILE A 227 2.28 -5.88 -16.02
N LEU A 228 3.02 -5.05 -15.28
CA LEU A 228 4.18 -4.33 -15.79
C LEU A 228 5.45 -4.71 -14.99
N TRP A 229 6.42 -5.27 -15.71
CA TRP A 229 7.78 -5.51 -15.21
C TRP A 229 8.58 -4.20 -15.24
N VAL A 230 8.85 -3.60 -14.07
CA VAL A 230 9.80 -2.47 -13.96
C VAL A 230 11.15 -3.00 -13.49
N TRP A 231 11.95 -3.51 -14.43
CA TRP A 231 13.33 -3.95 -14.14
C TRP A 231 14.41 -3.14 -14.87
N TYR A 232 14.07 -2.12 -15.67
CA TYR A 232 15.07 -1.49 -16.54
C TYR A 232 15.60 -0.10 -16.12
N LEU A 233 15.04 0.57 -15.10
CA LEU A 233 15.45 1.97 -14.83
C LEU A 233 16.52 2.16 -13.74
N ALA A 234 16.87 1.14 -12.95
CA ALA A 234 17.79 1.29 -11.83
C ALA A 234 19.29 1.22 -12.22
N ARG A 235 19.62 0.84 -13.46
CA ARG A 235 21.03 0.61 -13.87
C ARG A 235 21.65 1.73 -14.73
N SER A 236 20.88 2.77 -15.07
CA SER A 236 21.33 3.84 -15.99
C SER A 236 21.88 5.10 -15.31
N SER A 237 21.83 5.22 -13.97
CA SER A 237 22.22 6.47 -13.28
C SER A 237 23.66 6.49 -12.73
N SER A 238 24.48 5.48 -13.07
CA SER A 238 25.88 5.36 -12.61
C SER A 238 26.90 5.48 -13.74
N ARG A 239 26.64 6.31 -14.75
CA ARG A 239 27.66 6.74 -15.73
C ARG A 239 27.43 8.18 -16.16
N THR A 240 27.90 9.12 -15.33
CA THR A 240 28.19 10.49 -15.77
C THR A 240 29.69 10.67 -15.95
N ARG A 241 30.06 10.92 -17.21
CA ARG A 241 31.09 11.84 -17.70
C ARG A 241 32.44 11.86 -16.98
N VAL A 242 33.44 11.30 -17.66
CA VAL A 242 34.77 11.91 -17.76
C VAL A 242 34.86 12.48 -19.17
N THR A 243 34.97 13.80 -19.29
CA THR A 243 35.41 14.49 -20.52
C THR A 243 36.41 15.56 -20.13
N ASP A 244 37.66 15.27 -20.46
CA ASP A 244 38.70 16.10 -21.08
C ASP A 244 39.07 17.48 -20.53
N GLY A 245 40.39 17.65 -20.35
CA GLY A 245 41.07 18.93 -20.13
C GLY A 245 42.60 18.77 -20.12
N GLN A 246 43.17 18.77 -21.33
CA GLN A 246 44.58 18.92 -21.74
C GLN A 246 45.64 19.35 -20.72
N PHE A 247 46.83 18.74 -20.78
CA PHE A 247 48.10 19.47 -20.72
C PHE A 247 49.15 18.84 -21.63
N ASN A 248 49.60 19.66 -22.59
CA ASN A 248 50.74 19.49 -23.46
C ASN A 248 52.00 19.92 -22.68
N ASN A 249 53.07 19.12 -22.69
CA ASN A 249 54.44 19.59 -22.44
C ASN A 249 55.47 18.52 -22.86
N ALA A 250 56.48 18.99 -23.58
CA ALA A 250 57.63 18.33 -24.22
C ALA A 250 57.38 17.68 -25.59
#